data_AF-A0A520A903-F1
#
_entry.id   AF-A0A520A903-F1
#
_cell.length_a   1.000
_cell.length_b   1.000
_cell.length_c   1.000
_cell.angle_alpha   90.00
_cell.angle_beta   90.00
_cell.angle_gamma   90.00
#
_symmetry.space_group_name_H-M   'P 1'
#
loop_
_entity.id
_entity.type
_entity.pdbx_description
1 polymer ?
#
loop_
_entity_poly.entity_id
_entity_poly.type
_entity_poly.pdbx_seq_one_letter_code
_entity_poly.pdbx_strand_id
1 'polypeptide(L)' 'MNEATILVIDDDDDILLSARLFLKNQVKEVITCKTPRELNVLLSKHDIDIILLDMNYQKGASDGREGIYWLDHILSIDKD' A
#
# COMPACT_ATOMS: atom_id res chain seq x y z
N MET A 1 -4.11 19.83 -7.45
CA MET A 1 -3.54 18.52 -7.06
C MET A 1 -3.92 18.28 -5.62
N ASN A 2 -4.34 17.06 -5.28
CA ASN A 2 -4.55 16.69 -3.89
C ASN A 2 -3.18 16.56 -3.21
N GLU A 3 -3.00 17.08 -1.99
CA GLU A 3 -1.71 16.99 -1.27
C GLU A 3 -1.42 15.58 -0.71
N ALA A 4 -2.30 14.62 -0.97
CA ALA A 4 -2.22 13.28 -0.44
C ALA A 4 -1.01 12.49 -0.98
N THR A 5 -0.42 11.70 -0.10
CA THR A 5 0.54 10.63 -0.39
C THR A 5 -0.18 9.29 -0.31
N ILE A 6 -0.15 8.53 -1.41
CA ILE A 6 -0.78 7.21 -1.48
C ILE A 6 0.31 6.13 -1.51
N LEU A 7 0.23 5.15 -0.62
CA LEU A 7 1.02 3.92 -0.67
C LEU A 7 0.18 2.80 -1.31
N VAL A 8 0.70 2.15 -2.35
CA VAL A 8 0.08 0.98 -3.00
C VAL A 8 0.95 -0.24 -2.76
N ILE A 9 0.34 -1.33 -2.28
CA ILE A 9 1.02 -2.57 -1.93
C ILE A 9 0.34 -3.75 -2.64
N ASP A 10 1.07 -4.38 -3.56
CA ASP A 10 0.60 -5.46 -4.43
C ASP A 10 1.80 -6.28 -4.91
N ASP A 11 1.70 -7.60 -5.09
CA ASP A 11 2.82 -8.43 -5.55
C ASP A 11 3.05 -8.36 -7.08
N ASP A 12 2.07 -7.82 -7.83
CA ASP A 12 2.09 -7.66 -9.27
C ASP A 12 2.63 -6.28 -9.72
N ASP A 13 3.73 -6.28 -10.47
CA ASP A 13 4.37 -5.07 -10.99
C ASP A 13 3.46 -4.28 -11.95
N ASP A 14 2.61 -4.96 -12.71
CA ASP A 14 1.70 -4.32 -13.66
C ASP A 14 0.59 -3.56 -12.94
N ILE A 15 0.10 -4.09 -11.80
CA ILE A 15 -0.86 -3.40 -10.93
C ILE A 15 -0.20 -2.16 -10.31
N LEU A 16 1.00 -2.30 -9.75
CA LEU A 16 1.74 -1.19 -9.15
C LEU A 16 2.03 -0.08 -10.18
N LEU A 17 2.48 -0.46 -11.38
CA LEU A 17 2.75 0.49 -12.46
C LEU A 17 1.47 1.21 -12.89
N SER A 18 0.38 0.47 -13.07
CA SER A 18 -0.92 1.01 -13.47
C SER A 18 -1.46 2.00 -12.44
N ALA A 19 -1.43 1.65 -11.15
CA ALA A 19 -1.84 2.52 -10.06
C ALA A 19 -1.02 3.81 -10.03
N ARG A 20 0.31 3.71 -10.13
CA ARG A 20 1.19 4.89 -10.18
C ARG A 20 0.88 5.79 -11.36
N LEU A 21 0.72 5.24 -12.57
CA LEU A 21 0.44 6.02 -13.78
C LEU A 21 -0.94 6.68 -13.73
N PHE A 22 -1.93 6.02 -13.13
CA PHE A 22 -3.28 6.54 -12.98
C PHE A 22 -3.36 7.69 -11.96
N LEU A 23 -2.66 7.54 -10.82
CA LEU A 23 -2.75 8.45 -9.68
C LEU A 23 -1.77 9.63 -9.74
N LYS A 24 -0.64 9.52 -10.45
CA LYS A 24 0.45 10.55 -10.44
C LYS A 24 0.03 11.98 -10.76
N ASN A 25 -1.07 12.19 -11.49
CA ASN A 25 -1.56 13.52 -11.88
C ASN A 25 -2.70 14.03 -10.96
N GLN A 26 -3.16 13.19 -10.03
CA GLN A 26 -4.29 13.47 -9.14
C GLN A 26 -3.82 13.82 -7.73
N VAL A 27 -2.74 13.17 -7.28
CA VAL A 27 -2.18 13.29 -5.94
C VAL A 27 -0.72 13.79 -5.98
N LYS A 28 -0.17 14.13 -4.81
CA LYS A 28 1.18 14.66 -4.67
C LYS A 28 2.23 13.60 -4.91
N GLU A 29 2.06 12.43 -4.29
CA GLU A 29 3.01 11.33 -4.35
C GLU A 29 2.30 9.99 -4.37
N VAL A 30 2.85 9.05 -5.16
CA VAL A 30 2.40 7.66 -5.19
C VAL A 30 3.61 6.78 -4.94
N ILE A 31 3.63 6.14 -3.77
CA ILE A 31 4.65 5.18 -3.36
C ILE A 31 4.12 3.79 -3.69
N THR A 32 4.94 2.95 -4.31
CA THR A 32 4.58 1.56 -4.64
C THR A 32 5.51 0.60 -3.94
N CYS A 33 4.98 -0.47 -3.36
CA CYS A 33 5.75 -1.49 -2.68
C CYS A 33 5.27 -2.88 -3.07
N LYS A 34 6.19 -3.77 -3.44
CA LYS A 34 5.84 -5.15 -3.84
C LYS A 34 5.48 -6.06 -2.68
N THR A 35 5.92 -5.71 -1.48
CA THR A 35 5.83 -6.60 -0.34
C THR A 35 5.61 -5.81 0.94
N PRO A 36 4.67 -6.23 1.79
CA PRO A 36 4.42 -5.55 3.05
C PRO A 36 5.57 -5.66 4.06
N ARG A 37 6.65 -6.40 3.75
CA ARG A 37 7.86 -6.47 4.59
C ARG A 37 8.52 -5.12 4.82
N GLU A 38 8.39 -4.19 3.88
CA GLU A 38 9.00 -2.85 3.98
C GLU A 38 8.03 -1.82 4.61
N LEU A 39 6.82 -2.24 4.94
CA LEU A 39 5.74 -1.37 5.40
C LEU A 39 6.15 -0.49 6.59
N ASN A 40 6.76 -1.08 7.62
CA ASN A 40 7.20 -0.33 8.80
C ASN A 40 8.21 0.77 8.45
N VAL A 41 9.11 0.50 7.51
CA VAL A 41 10.11 1.47 7.06
C VAL A 41 9.44 2.60 6.28
N LEU A 42 8.48 2.26 5.42
CA LEU A 42 7.72 3.24 4.64
C LEU A 42 6.87 4.15 5.53
N LEU A 43 6.10 3.56 6.46
CA LEU A 43 5.29 4.30 7.44
C LEU A 43 6.15 5.20 8.34
N SER A 44 7.40 4.82 8.64
CA SER A 44 8.30 5.64 9.46
C SER A 44 8.95 6.83 8.71
N LYS A 45 8.97 6.78 7.37
CA LYS A 45 9.70 7.74 6.53
C LYS A 45 8.79 8.71 5.79
N HIS A 46 7.53 8.33 5.58
CA HIS A 46 6.58 9.07 4.77
C HIS A 46 5.29 9.27 5.56
N ASP A 47 4.76 10.49 5.52
CA ASP A 47 3.41 10.77 5.97
C ASP A 47 2.45 10.26 4.89
N ILE A 48 1.86 9.09 5.12
CA ILE A 48 0.97 8.39 4.18
C ILE A 48 -0.49 8.66 4.59
N ASP A 49 -1.27 9.26 3.69
CA ASP A 49 -2.68 9.56 3.93
C ASP A 49 -3.61 8.38 3.60
N ILE A 50 -3.23 7.57 2.60
CA ILE A 50 -4.04 6.46 2.10
C ILE A 50 -3.13 5.27 1.77
N ILE A 51 -3.54 4.08 2.21
CA ILE A 51 -2.91 2.81 1.85
C ILE A 51 -3.89 1.99 1.01
N LEU A 52 -3.47 1.60 -0.20
CA LEU A 52 -4.13 0.61 -1.03
C LEU A 52 -3.41 -0.73 -0.83
N LEU A 53 -4.09 -1.66 -0.18
CA LEU A 53 -3.55 -2.94 0.27
C LEU A 53 -4.19 -4.09 -0.51
N ASP A 54 -3.40 -4.87 -1.25
CA ASP A 54 -3.89 -6.14 -1.80
C ASP A 54 -4.17 -7.17 -0.70
N MET A 55 -5.18 -8.02 -0.94
CA MET A 55 -5.63 -9.02 0.01
C MET A 55 -4.79 -10.31 -0.01
N ASN A 56 -4.07 -10.61 -1.09
CA ASN A 56 -3.42 -11.91 -1.29
C ASN A 56 -2.05 -11.82 -1.98
N TYR A 57 -1.00 -11.51 -1.22
CA TYR A 57 0.39 -11.40 -1.71
C TYR A 57 1.04 -12.69 -2.20
N GLN A 58 0.36 -13.84 -2.09
CA GLN A 58 0.81 -15.11 -2.60
C GLN A 58 -0.10 -15.60 -3.73
N LYS A 59 0.51 -15.87 -4.88
CA LYS A 59 -0.19 -16.38 -6.06
C LYS A 59 -0.96 -17.67 -5.75
N GLY A 60 -2.30 -17.59 -5.83
CA GLY A 60 -3.22 -18.70 -5.58
C GLY A 60 -3.86 -18.72 -4.19
N ALA A 61 -3.48 -17.80 -3.29
CA ALA A 61 -4.22 -17.52 -2.08
C ALA A 61 -5.49 -16.71 -2.42
N SER A 62 -6.61 -17.06 -1.80
CA SER A 62 -7.89 -16.37 -1.98
C SER A 62 -8.67 -16.22 -0.68
N ASP A 63 -8.05 -16.57 0.46
CA ASP A 63 -8.68 -16.52 1.76
C ASP A 63 -8.54 -15.14 2.45
N GLY A 64 -7.73 -14.24 1.89
CA GLY A 64 -7.57 -12.86 2.37
C GLY A 64 -6.89 -12.73 3.73
N ARG A 65 -6.39 -13.81 4.34
CA ARG A 65 -5.84 -13.77 5.70
C ARG A 65 -4.60 -12.90 5.80
N GLU A 66 -3.77 -12.87 4.76
CA GLU A 66 -2.58 -12.03 4.73
C GLU A 66 -2.95 -10.54 4.68
N GLY A 67 -3.90 -10.16 3.83
CA GLY A 67 -4.41 -8.79 3.79
C GLY A 67 -4.97 -8.32 5.14
N ILE A 68 -5.78 -9.15 5.80
CA ILE A 68 -6.32 -8.83 7.14
C ILE A 68 -5.20 -8.70 8.18
N TYR A 69 -4.23 -9.62 8.19
CA TYR A 69 -3.09 -9.53 9.09
C TYR A 69 -2.34 -8.19 8.93
N TRP A 70 -2.09 -7.76 7.69
CA TRP A 70 -1.39 -6.49 7.43
C TRP A 70 -2.24 -5.27 7.73
N LEU A 71 -3.55 -5.33 7.49
CA LEU A 71 -4.48 -4.30 7.91
C LEU A 71 -4.46 -4.11 9.44
N ASP A 72 -4.58 -5.21 10.20
CA ASP A 72 -4.52 -5.19 11.67
C ASP A 72 -3.18 -4.63 12.14
N HIS A 73 -2.08 -5.01 11.47
CA HIS A 73 -0.75 -4.49 11.78
C HIS A 73 -0.63 -2.98 11.53
N ILE A 74 -1.14 -2.48 10.40
CA ILE A 74 -1.18 -1.03 10.09
C ILE A 74 -1.97 -0.29 11.17
N LEU A 75 -3.19 -0.75 11.47
CA LEU A 75 -4.06 -0.13 12.47
C LEU A 75 -3.46 -0.18 13.89
N SER A 76 -2.56 -1.13 14.18
CA SER A 76 -1.87 -1.19 15.47
C SER A 76 -0.78 -0.12 15.63
N ILE A 77 -0.23 0.36 14.50
CA ILE A 77 0.79 1.40 14.44
C ILE A 77 0.14 2.78 14.39
N ASP A 78 -0.95 2.88 13.63
CA ASP A 78 -1.77 4.09 13.49
C ASP A 78 -2.62 4.28 14.75
N LYS A 79 -1.98 4.81 15.80
CA LYS A 79 -2.67 5.24 17.01
C LYS A 79 -2.99 6.72 16.85
N ASP A 80 -4.29 7.02 16.89
CA ASP A 80 -4.87 8.38 16.95
C ASP A 80 -4.01 9.41 17.70
#